data_AF-A0A7S3L7P6-F1
#
_entry.id   AF-A0A7S3L7P6-F1
#
_cell.length_a   1.000
_cell.length_b   1.000
_cell.length_c   1.000
_cell.angle_alpha   90.00
_cell.angle_beta   90.00
_cell.angle_gamma   90.00
#
_symmetry.space_group_name_H-M   'P 1'
#
loop_
_entity.id
_entity.type
_entity.pdbx_description
1 polymer ?
#
loop_
_entity_poly.entity_id
_entity_poly.type
_entity_poly.pdbx_seq_one_letter_code
_entity_poly.pdbx_strand_id
1 'polypeptide(L)'
;MLWMLGFCVLVILAEVATIIELIVKLDDDNEKDCYYLPNTTIAALEQGNQGSLPVYHQPTQQPDPIIIHGEDYVVTEYITPTAKPPHGSNVCEGKNPGIPDVDCIVDSMANVGPQAGANVTKGYQGLMNVDYEPLLVPFYQNGLCPVNVHWHLGCEHLSVGEYDEHGIGPVAEVHEGEEGNTNAVEDTQVANTGHRKLSGGDDEVRPGFKCYLYDEHDAAFTTPYNWQHCHDMVVGETYEVHWPHSAAGACGTPNQYQSPFADGVFCRDNVLTDTTTQVGVQAQVFVVVNDEAYYYPDLFRGMIIDGTYGVDIAKYTGSTTGTTRDNKICSQYNPITWQVDRQCHLISASSFDKMCADMTAQRDDMSADMHPHGARELVVDELAANNQHRRRLRRHAYD
;
A
#
# COMPACT_ATOMS: atom_id res chain seq x y z
N MET A 1 -14.73 -64.95 29.73
CA MET A 1 -15.21 -63.62 29.30
C MET A 1 -14.18 -62.49 29.47
N LEU A 2 -12.89 -62.78 29.73
CA LEU A 2 -11.81 -61.77 29.78
C LEU A 2 -10.78 -61.88 28.64
N TRP A 3 -10.96 -62.80 27.69
CA TRP A 3 -10.05 -63.00 26.55
C TRP A 3 -10.55 -62.36 25.24
N MET A 4 -11.76 -61.80 25.21
CA MET A 4 -12.32 -61.14 24.02
C MET A 4 -12.18 -59.62 24.01
N LEU A 5 -11.86 -58.98 25.14
CA LEU A 5 -11.66 -57.51 25.21
C LEU A 5 -10.23 -57.07 24.85
N GLY A 6 -9.23 -57.94 24.99
CA GLY A 6 -7.84 -57.64 24.63
C GLY A 6 -7.58 -57.63 23.11
N PHE A 7 -8.38 -58.37 22.33
CA PHE A 7 -8.24 -58.43 20.87
C PHE A 7 -8.84 -57.19 20.17
N CYS A 8 -9.92 -56.59 20.71
CA CYS A 8 -10.51 -55.39 20.13
C CYS A 8 -9.64 -54.13 20.31
N VAL A 9 -8.92 -53.99 21.43
CA VAL A 9 -8.06 -52.81 21.67
C VAL A 9 -6.80 -52.83 20.81
N LEU A 10 -6.24 -54.02 20.53
CA LEU A 10 -5.08 -54.18 19.64
C LEU A 10 -5.41 -53.93 18.17
N VAL A 11 -6.62 -54.26 17.71
CA VAL A 11 -7.07 -53.99 16.33
C VAL A 11 -7.34 -52.49 16.11
N ILE A 12 -7.93 -51.79 17.09
CA ILE A 12 -8.18 -50.34 16.99
C ILE A 12 -6.86 -49.54 17.02
N LEU A 13 -5.88 -49.93 17.82
CA LEU A 13 -4.57 -49.27 17.84
C LEU A 13 -3.76 -49.53 16.55
N ALA A 14 -3.92 -50.70 15.92
CA ALA A 14 -3.29 -51.00 14.64
C ALA A 14 -3.90 -50.19 13.48
N GLU A 15 -5.23 -49.98 13.47
CA GLU A 15 -5.92 -49.18 12.44
C GLU A 15 -5.64 -47.67 12.56
N VAL A 16 -5.45 -47.14 13.79
CA VAL A 16 -5.06 -45.74 13.99
C VAL A 16 -3.62 -45.49 13.58
N ALA A 17 -2.71 -46.46 13.78
CA ALA A 17 -1.32 -46.35 13.36
C ALA A 17 -1.16 -46.32 11.82
N THR A 18 -1.93 -47.14 11.08
CA THR A 18 -1.93 -47.10 9.60
C THR A 18 -2.56 -45.85 9.03
N ILE A 19 -3.56 -45.24 9.70
CA ILE A 19 -4.14 -43.97 9.27
C ILE A 19 -3.15 -42.81 9.47
N ILE A 20 -2.39 -42.81 10.58
CA ILE A 20 -1.35 -41.78 10.82
C ILE A 20 -0.19 -41.93 9.83
N GLU A 21 0.26 -43.15 9.50
CA GLU A 21 1.28 -43.36 8.45
C GLU A 21 0.79 -42.98 7.04
N LEU A 22 -0.51 -43.10 6.74
CA LEU A 22 -1.07 -42.65 5.47
C LEU A 22 -1.17 -41.12 5.37
N ILE A 23 -1.49 -40.43 6.47
CA ILE A 23 -1.55 -38.96 6.52
C ILE A 23 -0.14 -38.36 6.41
N VAL A 24 0.86 -38.97 7.08
CA VAL A 24 2.25 -38.54 6.96
C VAL A 24 2.80 -38.77 5.56
N LYS A 25 2.44 -39.86 4.87
CA LYS A 25 2.84 -40.10 3.47
C LYS A 25 2.15 -39.18 2.45
N LEU A 26 0.90 -38.78 2.70
CA LEU A 26 0.18 -37.83 1.82
C LEU A 26 0.70 -36.38 1.95
N ASP A 27 1.34 -36.03 3.07
CA ASP A 27 2.00 -34.75 3.27
C ASP A 27 3.41 -34.74 2.64
N ASP A 28 4.13 -35.87 2.71
CA ASP A 28 5.52 -36.02 2.21
C ASP A 28 5.61 -36.20 0.67
N ASP A 29 4.53 -36.67 0.02
CA ASP A 29 4.44 -36.81 -1.45
C ASP A 29 3.94 -35.53 -2.16
N ASN A 30 3.48 -34.50 -1.44
CA ASN A 30 3.12 -33.18 -2.00
C ASN A 30 4.22 -32.12 -1.84
N GLU A 31 5.36 -32.45 -1.22
CA GLU A 31 6.47 -31.51 -0.98
C GLU A 31 7.72 -31.77 -1.86
N LYS A 32 7.61 -32.56 -2.94
CA LYS A 32 8.77 -32.95 -3.78
C LYS A 32 8.84 -32.47 -5.23
N ASP A 33 7.92 -31.63 -5.71
CA ASP A 33 7.94 -31.18 -7.13
C ASP A 33 8.19 -29.66 -7.32
N CYS A 34 9.08 -29.05 -6.52
CA CYS A 34 9.52 -27.67 -6.75
C CYS A 34 11.03 -27.47 -6.53
N TYR A 35 11.90 -28.12 -7.31
CA TYR A 35 13.29 -27.64 -7.49
C TYR A 35 13.82 -27.88 -8.92
N TYR A 36 14.23 -26.76 -9.55
CA TYR A 36 15.29 -26.59 -10.54
C TYR A 36 15.65 -27.79 -11.45
N LEU A 37 15.26 -27.69 -12.73
CA LEU A 37 15.89 -28.47 -13.81
C LEU A 37 17.14 -27.73 -14.33
N PRO A 38 18.34 -28.33 -14.26
CA PRO A 38 19.49 -27.84 -15.01
C PRO A 38 19.43 -28.31 -16.47
N ASN A 39 19.82 -27.41 -17.38
CA ASN A 39 20.05 -27.67 -18.79
C ASN A 39 20.94 -28.90 -19.03
N THR A 40 20.49 -29.88 -19.81
CA THR A 40 21.27 -30.48 -20.91
C THR A 40 20.48 -31.51 -21.73
N THR A 41 20.68 -31.39 -23.05
CA THR A 41 20.60 -32.42 -24.12
C THR A 41 19.26 -32.86 -24.71
N ILE A 42 19.07 -32.35 -25.93
CA ILE A 42 18.26 -32.75 -27.08
C ILE A 42 18.42 -34.24 -27.44
N ALA A 43 17.31 -34.97 -27.64
CA ALA A 43 17.13 -35.90 -28.76
C ALA A 43 15.67 -36.39 -28.90
N ALA A 44 15.07 -36.03 -30.04
CA ALA A 44 14.09 -36.78 -30.83
C ALA A 44 12.78 -37.28 -30.18
N LEU A 45 11.66 -36.72 -30.62
CA LEU A 45 10.72 -37.41 -31.52
C LEU A 45 9.81 -36.38 -32.19
N GLU A 46 9.91 -36.32 -33.52
CA GLU A 46 9.09 -35.50 -34.41
C GLU A 46 7.68 -36.10 -34.59
N GLN A 47 6.79 -35.21 -35.06
CA GLN A 47 5.58 -35.42 -35.87
C GLN A 47 4.24 -35.27 -35.14
N GLY A 48 3.56 -34.14 -35.40
CA GLY A 48 2.10 -34.10 -35.33
C GLY A 48 1.41 -32.76 -35.04
N ASN A 49 1.45 -31.87 -36.02
CA ASN A 49 0.36 -30.95 -36.39
C ASN A 49 0.18 -29.58 -35.70
N GLN A 50 -0.10 -28.58 -36.55
CA GLN A 50 0.00 -27.14 -36.35
C GLN A 50 -1.20 -26.52 -35.62
N GLY A 51 -0.91 -25.56 -34.73
CA GLY A 51 -1.85 -24.58 -34.21
C GLY A 51 -1.10 -23.46 -33.50
N SER A 52 -1.03 -22.28 -34.12
CA SER A 52 -0.21 -21.14 -33.71
C SER A 52 -0.68 -20.49 -32.41
N LEU A 53 0.17 -20.51 -31.38
CA LEU A 53 0.08 -19.69 -30.16
C LEU A 53 1.15 -18.58 -30.22
N PRO A 54 0.89 -17.36 -29.70
CA PRO A 54 1.86 -16.27 -29.73
C PRO A 54 3.04 -16.57 -28.81
N VAL A 55 4.24 -16.36 -29.34
CA VAL A 55 5.53 -16.51 -28.65
C VAL A 55 5.64 -15.45 -27.56
N TYR A 56 5.63 -15.87 -26.30
CA TYR A 56 6.12 -15.06 -25.19
C TYR A 56 7.65 -14.93 -25.33
N HIS A 57 8.15 -13.73 -25.62
CA HIS A 57 9.56 -13.43 -25.44
C HIS A 57 9.88 -13.44 -23.95
N GLN A 58 10.83 -14.30 -23.56
CA GLN A 58 11.46 -14.22 -22.26
C GLN A 58 12.23 -12.89 -22.16
N PRO A 59 12.20 -12.18 -21.01
CA PRO A 59 13.03 -11.00 -20.83
C PRO A 59 14.50 -11.43 -20.89
N THR A 60 15.21 -10.94 -21.90
CA THR A 60 16.66 -11.07 -22.00
C THR A 60 17.31 -10.34 -20.83
N GLN A 61 18.43 -10.90 -20.35
CA GLN A 61 19.28 -10.37 -19.28
C GLN A 61 19.38 -8.85 -19.29
N GLN A 62 19.10 -8.26 -18.13
CA GLN A 62 19.29 -6.85 -17.82
C GLN A 62 20.75 -6.47 -18.15
N PRO A 63 21.00 -5.45 -18.99
CA PRO A 63 22.36 -5.02 -19.27
C PRO A 63 22.97 -4.40 -18.00
N ASP A 64 24.26 -4.66 -17.78
CA ASP A 64 25.02 -4.09 -16.66
C ASP A 64 24.91 -2.56 -16.62
N PRO A 65 24.88 -1.94 -15.42
CA PRO A 65 24.77 -0.49 -15.31
C PRO A 65 26.01 0.19 -15.90
N ILE A 66 25.78 1.06 -16.88
CA ILE A 66 26.81 1.93 -17.44
C ILE A 66 27.05 3.07 -16.45
N ILE A 67 28.17 3.02 -15.72
CA ILE A 67 28.61 4.17 -14.92
C ILE A 67 29.30 5.17 -15.84
N ILE A 68 28.67 6.32 -16.08
CA ILE A 68 29.28 7.47 -16.74
C ILE A 68 29.30 8.64 -15.75
N HIS A 69 30.49 9.06 -15.35
CA HIS A 69 30.69 10.31 -14.64
C HIS A 69 30.52 11.48 -15.62
N GLY A 70 29.49 12.31 -15.41
CA GLY A 70 29.26 13.53 -16.17
C GLY A 70 28.01 14.25 -15.68
N GLU A 71 28.22 15.39 -15.02
CA GLU A 71 27.18 16.35 -14.65
C GLU A 71 26.38 16.75 -15.91
N ASP A 72 25.04 16.79 -15.80
CA ASP A 72 24.06 17.31 -16.77
C ASP A 72 23.44 16.41 -17.87
N TYR A 73 23.64 15.07 -17.90
CA TYR A 73 22.99 14.21 -18.92
C TYR A 73 22.08 13.06 -18.43
N VAL A 74 21.83 12.90 -17.12
CA VAL A 74 21.17 11.68 -16.60
C VAL A 74 19.96 11.99 -15.73
N VAL A 75 18.82 12.36 -16.32
CA VAL A 75 17.49 12.24 -15.67
C VAL A 75 16.37 12.13 -16.71
N THR A 76 16.51 12.76 -17.88
CA THR A 76 15.43 12.86 -18.88
C THR A 76 14.99 11.54 -19.51
N GLU A 77 15.84 10.51 -19.56
CA GLU A 77 15.48 9.20 -20.13
C GLU A 77 14.62 8.34 -19.18
N TYR A 78 14.71 8.58 -17.86
CA TYR A 78 13.98 7.79 -16.86
C TYR A 78 12.60 8.38 -16.49
N ILE A 79 12.36 9.66 -16.80
CA ILE A 79 11.08 10.36 -16.58
C ILE A 79 10.32 10.50 -17.92
N THR A 80 10.52 9.61 -18.89
CA THR A 80 9.63 9.58 -20.05
C THR A 80 8.29 8.99 -19.61
N PRO A 81 7.18 9.76 -19.66
CA PRO A 81 5.87 9.21 -19.35
C PRO A 81 5.56 8.03 -20.28
N THR A 82 4.82 7.06 -19.78
CA THR A 82 4.13 6.13 -20.68
C THR A 82 3.33 6.93 -21.73
N ALA A 83 3.29 6.47 -22.98
CA ALA A 83 2.57 7.23 -24.01
C ALA A 83 1.07 7.25 -23.70
N LYS A 84 0.47 8.44 -23.65
CA LYS A 84 -0.97 8.59 -23.41
C LYS A 84 -1.77 7.78 -24.45
N PRO A 85 -2.74 6.96 -24.02
CA PRO A 85 -3.52 6.17 -24.97
C PRO A 85 -4.32 7.09 -25.91
N PRO A 86 -4.67 6.63 -27.13
CA PRO A 86 -5.49 7.41 -28.05
C PRO A 86 -6.79 7.86 -27.40
N HIS A 87 -7.29 9.03 -27.79
CA HIS A 87 -8.60 9.53 -27.35
C HIS A 87 -9.72 8.49 -27.55
N GLY A 88 -10.71 8.51 -26.67
CA GLY A 88 -11.75 7.50 -26.57
C GLY A 88 -12.55 7.68 -25.28
N SER A 89 -13.73 7.07 -25.22
CA SER A 89 -14.64 7.19 -24.08
C SER A 89 -14.07 6.53 -22.83
N ASN A 90 -14.15 7.23 -21.71
CA ASN A 90 -13.93 6.65 -20.40
C ASN A 90 -15.22 5.92 -19.96
N VAL A 91 -15.13 4.60 -19.76
CA VAL A 91 -16.31 3.78 -19.37
C VAL A 91 -16.52 3.73 -17.85
N CYS A 92 -15.52 4.18 -17.09
CA CYS A 92 -15.55 4.21 -15.63
C CYS A 92 -16.00 5.58 -15.08
N GLU A 93 -15.94 6.63 -15.91
CA GLU A 93 -16.35 7.99 -15.54
C GLU A 93 -17.79 8.01 -15.00
N GLY A 94 -17.96 8.60 -13.81
CA GLY A 94 -19.24 8.75 -13.13
C GLY A 94 -19.83 7.44 -12.58
N LYS A 95 -19.01 6.40 -12.38
CA LYS A 95 -19.44 5.12 -11.81
C LYS A 95 -19.49 5.11 -10.28
N ASN A 96 -18.94 6.12 -9.61
CA ASN A 96 -19.05 6.29 -8.16
C ASN A 96 -20.54 6.32 -7.72
N PRO A 97 -20.98 5.43 -6.81
CA PRO A 97 -22.36 5.39 -6.34
C PRO A 97 -22.75 6.57 -5.44
N GLY A 98 -21.80 7.40 -5.00
CA GLY A 98 -22.09 8.62 -4.23
C GLY A 98 -22.68 8.36 -2.85
N ILE A 99 -22.28 7.26 -2.20
CA ILE A 99 -22.73 6.92 -0.85
C ILE A 99 -22.24 8.01 0.12
N PRO A 100 -23.13 8.69 0.87
CA PRO A 100 -22.74 9.79 1.74
C PRO A 100 -22.01 9.30 3.00
N ASP A 101 -21.18 10.15 3.61
CA ASP A 101 -20.65 9.89 4.95
C ASP A 101 -21.77 9.99 6.01
N VAL A 102 -21.60 9.34 7.16
CA VAL A 102 -22.60 9.25 8.24
C VAL A 102 -21.98 9.50 9.60
N ASP A 103 -22.81 9.81 10.60
CA ASP A 103 -22.35 9.83 11.98
C ASP A 103 -21.80 8.44 12.36
N CYS A 104 -20.56 8.42 12.88
CA CYS A 104 -19.87 7.21 13.33
C CYS A 104 -20.64 6.51 14.45
N ILE A 105 -21.20 7.30 15.39
CA ILE A 105 -21.86 6.83 16.60
C ILE A 105 -23.26 7.46 16.68
N VAL A 106 -24.28 6.62 16.78
CA VAL A 106 -25.68 7.02 17.04
C VAL A 106 -26.15 6.30 18.30
N ASP A 107 -26.77 7.02 19.23
CA ASP A 107 -27.27 6.48 20.50
C ASP A 107 -26.21 5.68 21.30
N SER A 108 -24.95 6.13 21.27
CA SER A 108 -23.79 5.47 21.90
C SER A 108 -23.40 4.10 21.31
N MET A 109 -23.86 3.79 20.10
CA MET A 109 -23.49 2.59 19.35
C MET A 109 -22.85 2.97 18.01
N ALA A 110 -21.85 2.21 17.57
CA ALA A 110 -21.30 2.38 16.23
C ALA A 110 -22.40 2.13 15.19
N ASN A 111 -22.59 3.08 14.27
CA ASN A 111 -23.60 3.05 13.22
C ASN A 111 -23.01 2.71 11.83
N VAL A 112 -21.75 2.30 11.83
CA VAL A 112 -20.95 2.07 10.64
C VAL A 112 -19.98 0.92 10.91
N GLY A 113 -19.55 0.22 9.86
CA GLY A 113 -18.47 -0.76 9.99
C GLY A 113 -17.10 -0.10 10.19
N PRO A 114 -16.03 -0.91 10.20
CA PRO A 114 -14.72 -0.47 10.65
C PRO A 114 -14.16 0.63 9.76
N GLN A 115 -13.36 1.49 10.37
CA GLN A 115 -12.78 2.67 9.76
C GLN A 115 -11.27 2.50 9.54
N ALA A 116 -10.71 3.17 8.54
CA ALA A 116 -9.27 3.15 8.21
C ALA A 116 -8.55 4.46 8.50
N GLY A 117 -7.20 4.44 8.47
CA GLY A 117 -6.37 5.40 9.21
C GLY A 117 -6.23 4.95 10.67
N ALA A 118 -6.00 3.65 10.87
CA ALA A 118 -5.93 3.02 12.19
C ALA A 118 -4.49 2.88 12.69
N ASN A 119 -4.34 2.52 13.97
CA ASN A 119 -3.06 2.08 14.50
C ASN A 119 -2.67 0.73 13.86
N VAL A 120 -1.53 0.71 13.18
CA VAL A 120 -0.90 -0.46 12.57
C VAL A 120 0.45 -0.76 13.23
N THR A 121 0.59 -0.46 14.52
CA THR A 121 1.72 -0.91 15.35
C THR A 121 1.65 -2.41 15.58
N LYS A 122 2.80 -3.10 15.47
CA LYS A 122 2.85 -4.57 15.57
C LYS A 122 2.20 -5.07 16.87
N GLY A 123 1.19 -5.92 16.73
CA GLY A 123 0.45 -6.51 17.86
C GLY A 123 -0.81 -5.77 18.27
N TYR A 124 -1.03 -4.54 17.78
CA TYR A 124 -2.28 -3.81 17.96
C TYR A 124 -3.48 -4.60 17.40
N GLN A 125 -4.64 -4.37 18.02
CA GLN A 125 -5.96 -4.78 17.57
C GLN A 125 -6.92 -3.67 17.98
N GLY A 126 -7.83 -3.28 17.10
CA GLY A 126 -8.93 -2.40 17.49
C GLY A 126 -9.92 -3.11 18.41
N LEU A 127 -10.91 -2.35 18.87
CA LEU A 127 -11.97 -2.82 19.77
C LEU A 127 -13.28 -3.13 19.03
N MET A 128 -13.43 -2.70 17.76
CA MET A 128 -14.61 -3.03 16.98
C MET A 128 -14.61 -4.52 16.61
N ASN A 129 -15.56 -5.26 17.16
CA ASN A 129 -15.72 -6.67 16.85
C ASN A 129 -16.36 -6.87 15.48
N VAL A 130 -15.67 -7.56 14.57
CA VAL A 130 -16.14 -7.90 13.23
C VAL A 130 -16.09 -9.42 13.01
N ASP A 131 -16.93 -9.94 12.13
CA ASP A 131 -17.09 -11.38 11.84
C ASP A 131 -16.56 -11.80 10.45
N TYR A 132 -15.85 -10.89 9.78
CA TYR A 132 -15.18 -11.10 8.50
C TYR A 132 -13.67 -10.86 8.61
N GLU A 133 -12.93 -11.46 7.68
CA GLU A 133 -11.47 -11.44 7.65
C GLU A 133 -10.96 -10.57 6.49
N PRO A 134 -9.82 -9.88 6.65
CA PRO A 134 -9.20 -9.16 5.56
C PRO A 134 -8.64 -10.13 4.51
N LEU A 135 -8.52 -9.66 3.27
CA LEU A 135 -7.83 -10.41 2.22
C LEU A 135 -6.33 -10.53 2.53
N LEU A 136 -5.88 -11.75 2.79
CA LEU A 136 -4.51 -12.02 3.26
C LEU A 136 -3.48 -12.20 2.15
N VAL A 137 -3.90 -12.38 0.91
CA VAL A 137 -2.99 -12.53 -0.24
C VAL A 137 -2.79 -11.18 -0.95
N PRO A 138 -1.71 -11.00 -1.72
CA PRO A 138 -1.56 -9.83 -2.59
C PRO A 138 -2.78 -9.63 -3.49
N PHE A 139 -3.24 -8.39 -3.65
CA PHE A 139 -4.47 -8.07 -4.39
C PHE A 139 -4.50 -8.62 -5.81
N TYR A 140 -3.36 -8.59 -6.53
CA TYR A 140 -3.26 -9.14 -7.87
C TYR A 140 -3.54 -10.66 -7.93
N GLN A 141 -3.23 -11.41 -6.87
CA GLN A 141 -3.52 -12.85 -6.80
C GLN A 141 -5.02 -13.14 -6.65
N ASN A 142 -5.80 -12.14 -6.25
CA ASN A 142 -7.26 -12.22 -6.15
C ASN A 142 -7.98 -11.45 -7.27
N GLY A 143 -7.26 -11.09 -8.35
CA GLY A 143 -7.85 -10.46 -9.53
C GLY A 143 -8.22 -8.98 -9.36
N LEU A 144 -7.68 -8.31 -8.33
CA LEU A 144 -7.82 -6.87 -8.15
C LEU A 144 -6.65 -6.17 -8.85
N CYS A 145 -6.93 -5.11 -9.59
CA CYS A 145 -5.92 -4.19 -10.12
C CYS A 145 -5.98 -2.85 -9.39
N PRO A 146 -4.86 -2.11 -9.31
CA PRO A 146 -4.89 -0.73 -8.85
C PRO A 146 -5.73 0.10 -9.82
N VAL A 147 -6.58 0.96 -9.26
CA VAL A 147 -7.50 1.83 -10.02
C VAL A 147 -7.20 3.31 -9.81
N ASN A 148 -6.25 3.63 -8.94
CA ASN A 148 -5.77 4.97 -8.66
C ASN A 148 -4.45 4.88 -7.88
N VAL A 149 -3.72 5.99 -7.82
CA VAL A 149 -2.69 6.26 -6.82
C VAL A 149 -2.86 7.70 -6.36
N HIS A 150 -2.79 7.91 -5.05
CA HIS A 150 -2.77 9.23 -4.41
C HIS A 150 -1.94 9.13 -3.14
N TRP A 151 -1.62 10.26 -2.52
CA TRP A 151 -0.86 10.26 -1.28
C TRP A 151 -1.29 11.39 -0.35
N HIS A 152 -0.99 11.21 0.93
CA HIS A 152 -1.27 12.15 2.00
C HIS A 152 0.01 12.81 2.49
N LEU A 153 -0.09 14.06 2.95
CA LEU A 153 0.95 14.73 3.72
C LEU A 153 1.03 14.09 5.12
N GLY A 154 2.18 13.48 5.45
CA GLY A 154 2.29 12.60 6.60
C GLY A 154 1.50 11.30 6.41
N CYS A 155 1.26 10.60 7.52
CA CYS A 155 0.55 9.32 7.55
C CYS A 155 -0.81 9.44 8.22
N GLU A 156 -1.84 8.89 7.59
CA GLU A 156 -3.15 8.64 8.21
C GLU A 156 -3.08 7.46 9.18
N HIS A 157 -2.21 6.49 8.92
CA HIS A 157 -1.96 5.36 9.83
C HIS A 157 -0.88 5.69 10.87
N LEU A 158 -0.96 5.05 12.04
CA LEU A 158 0.04 5.12 13.11
C LEU A 158 0.85 3.82 13.20
N SER A 159 2.17 3.89 13.21
CA SER A 159 3.07 2.77 13.54
C SER A 159 4.14 3.24 14.51
N VAL A 160 3.97 2.94 15.79
CA VAL A 160 4.85 3.42 16.86
C VAL A 160 6.29 2.97 16.62
N GLY A 161 7.20 3.94 16.59
CA GLY A 161 8.63 3.77 16.32
C GLY A 161 9.02 3.78 14.84
N GLU A 162 8.06 3.91 13.92
CA GLU A 162 8.28 3.98 12.47
C GLU A 162 7.71 5.28 11.90
N TYR A 163 6.42 5.53 12.13
CA TYR A 163 5.74 6.78 11.80
C TYR A 163 4.66 7.08 12.85
N ASP A 164 4.89 8.10 13.66
CA ASP A 164 4.05 8.46 14.82
C ASP A 164 4.19 9.95 15.17
N GLU A 165 3.67 10.36 16.33
CA GLU A 165 3.65 11.75 16.80
C GLU A 165 5.04 12.33 17.13
N HIS A 166 6.09 11.52 17.15
CA HIS A 166 7.45 11.96 17.45
C HIS A 166 8.36 12.00 16.21
N GLY A 167 7.87 11.55 15.06
CA GLY A 167 8.57 11.77 13.80
C GLY A 167 8.67 13.26 13.46
N ILE A 168 9.63 13.61 12.62
CA ILE A 168 9.91 15.00 12.26
C ILE A 168 10.09 15.15 10.76
N GLY A 169 9.94 16.38 10.27
CA GLY A 169 10.12 16.73 8.86
C GLY A 169 10.61 18.17 8.70
N PRO A 170 10.87 18.61 7.46
CA PRO A 170 11.47 19.91 7.15
C PRO A 170 10.56 21.10 7.47
N VAL A 171 9.25 20.88 7.56
CA VAL A 171 8.29 21.89 7.99
C VAL A 171 7.99 21.66 9.46
N ALA A 172 8.47 22.56 10.32
CA ALA A 172 8.12 22.57 11.74
C ALA A 172 6.60 22.74 11.87
N GLU A 173 5.95 21.75 12.47
CA GLU A 173 4.53 21.87 12.82
C GLU A 173 4.38 23.03 13.79
N VAL A 174 3.51 23.98 13.45
CA VAL A 174 3.01 24.92 14.45
C VAL A 174 2.09 24.10 15.34
N HIS A 175 2.61 23.56 16.44
CA HIS A 175 1.77 23.00 17.49
C HIS A 175 0.92 24.14 18.05
N GLU A 176 -0.33 24.27 17.60
CA GLU A 176 -1.34 25.03 18.33
C GLU A 176 -1.71 24.25 19.59
N GLY A 177 -0.98 24.49 20.67
CA GLY A 177 -1.23 23.89 21.98
C GLY A 177 -0.57 24.64 23.12
N GLU A 178 -1.41 25.36 23.87
CA GLU A 178 -1.22 25.94 25.22
C GLU A 178 -0.55 27.33 25.36
N GLU A 179 -1.37 28.26 25.86
CA GLU A 179 -0.97 29.54 26.47
C GLU A 179 0.14 29.31 27.51
N GLY A 180 1.36 29.81 27.24
CA GLY A 180 2.49 29.49 28.10
C GLY A 180 3.72 30.38 27.97
N ASN A 181 3.55 31.68 28.26
CA ASN A 181 4.60 32.59 28.72
C ASN A 181 5.62 33.12 27.70
N THR A 182 5.62 34.45 27.60
CA THR A 182 6.60 35.27 26.90
C THR A 182 7.97 35.19 27.58
N ASN A 183 9.01 35.42 26.76
CA ASN A 183 10.42 35.65 27.11
C ASN A 183 11.36 34.44 27.01
N ALA A 184 11.89 34.21 25.81
CA ALA A 184 13.26 33.71 25.66
C ALA A 184 13.92 34.23 24.37
N VAL A 185 14.66 35.33 24.55
CA VAL A 185 15.98 35.62 23.95
C VAL A 185 16.07 35.77 22.41
N GLU A 186 16.19 37.04 22.01
CA GLU A 186 16.85 37.44 20.76
C GLU A 186 18.27 36.87 20.66
N ASP A 187 18.65 36.58 19.41
CA ASP A 187 20.02 36.42 18.89
C ASP A 187 20.52 34.98 18.69
N THR A 188 20.19 34.42 17.54
CA THR A 188 21.21 33.80 16.68
C THR A 188 20.72 33.83 15.23
N GLN A 189 21.50 34.50 14.38
CA GLN A 189 21.35 34.52 12.93
C GLN A 189 21.59 33.12 12.36
N VAL A 190 20.53 32.31 12.23
CA VAL A 190 20.52 31.11 11.39
C VAL A 190 19.63 31.40 10.19
N ALA A 191 20.10 30.98 9.03
CA ALA A 191 19.61 31.38 7.72
C ALA A 191 18.08 31.30 7.59
N ASN A 192 17.54 32.40 7.08
CA ASN A 192 16.17 32.64 6.68
C ASN A 192 15.76 31.65 5.58
N THR A 193 15.41 30.41 5.93
CA THR A 193 14.73 29.48 5.02
C THR A 193 13.25 29.79 5.09
N GLY A 194 12.79 30.54 4.08
CA GLY A 194 11.41 31.01 4.00
C GLY A 194 10.41 29.89 4.31
N HIS A 195 9.50 30.20 5.23
CA HIS A 195 8.32 29.42 5.58
C HIS A 195 7.56 29.04 4.30
N ARG A 196 7.88 27.89 3.70
CA ARG A 196 7.06 27.29 2.65
C ARG A 196 5.88 26.64 3.35
N LYS A 197 4.86 27.47 3.58
CA LYS A 197 3.52 27.01 3.90
C LYS A 197 3.08 26.09 2.77
N LEU A 198 2.86 24.82 3.06
CA LEU A 198 2.25 23.89 2.12
C LEU A 198 0.83 24.42 1.87
N SER A 199 0.60 24.90 0.64
CA SER A 199 -0.61 25.56 0.12
C SER A 199 -1.00 26.93 0.73
N GLY A 200 -1.03 27.94 -0.15
CA GLY A 200 -1.69 29.23 0.06
C GLY A 200 -3.13 29.23 -0.47
N GLY A 201 -3.89 28.16 -0.18
CA GLY A 201 -5.33 28.06 -0.39
C GLY A 201 -6.07 28.09 0.94
N ASP A 202 -7.34 28.47 0.94
CA ASP A 202 -8.15 28.73 2.14
C ASP A 202 -8.42 27.50 3.06
N ASP A 203 -7.84 26.33 2.78
CA ASP A 203 -7.87 25.13 3.62
C ASP A 203 -6.45 24.60 3.84
N GLU A 204 -5.93 24.74 5.06
CA GLU A 204 -4.63 24.20 5.46
C GLU A 204 -4.67 22.66 5.40
N VAL A 205 -3.79 22.06 4.59
CA VAL A 205 -3.67 20.60 4.49
C VAL A 205 -3.28 20.03 5.86
N ARG A 206 -4.19 19.33 6.54
CA ARG A 206 -3.91 18.69 7.83
C ARG A 206 -2.79 17.65 7.65
N PRO A 207 -1.61 17.83 8.29
CA PRO A 207 -0.57 16.81 8.25
C PRO A 207 -0.95 15.59 9.09
N GLY A 208 -0.42 14.43 8.71
CA GLY A 208 -0.49 13.19 9.48
C GLY A 208 0.79 12.92 10.26
N PHE A 209 0.93 11.70 10.77
CA PHE A 209 2.14 11.25 11.47
C PHE A 209 3.37 11.29 10.57
N LYS A 210 4.55 11.46 11.16
CA LYS A 210 5.81 11.58 10.41
C LYS A 210 6.76 10.44 10.75
N CYS A 211 7.70 10.18 9.85
CA CYS A 211 8.76 9.21 10.10
C CYS A 211 9.91 9.78 10.94
N TYR A 212 10.74 8.88 11.45
CA TYR A 212 11.98 9.22 12.18
C TYR A 212 13.22 9.35 11.29
N LEU A 213 13.08 9.20 9.97
CA LEU A 213 14.22 9.11 9.05
C LEU A 213 14.78 10.47 8.62
N TYR A 214 14.06 11.58 8.85
CA TYR A 214 14.50 12.91 8.44
C TYR A 214 15.74 13.37 9.21
N ASP A 215 16.77 13.82 8.50
CA ASP A 215 17.99 14.42 9.05
C ASP A 215 18.24 15.82 8.44
N GLU A 216 18.12 16.86 9.27
CA GLU A 216 18.33 18.25 8.85
C GLU A 216 19.79 18.58 8.50
N HIS A 217 20.74 17.71 8.83
CA HIS A 217 22.16 17.88 8.53
C HIS A 217 22.60 17.15 7.26
N ASP A 218 21.73 16.31 6.68
CA ASP A 218 22.01 15.59 5.44
C ASP A 218 21.40 16.33 4.23
N ALA A 219 22.23 16.54 3.21
CA ALA A 219 21.86 17.21 1.98
C ALA A 219 20.77 16.45 1.20
N ALA A 220 20.68 15.12 1.33
CA ALA A 220 19.63 14.32 0.69
C ALA A 220 18.23 14.71 1.17
N PHE A 221 18.08 15.15 2.42
CA PHE A 221 16.79 15.54 3.01
C PHE A 221 16.50 17.05 2.90
N THR A 222 17.51 17.86 2.59
CA THR A 222 17.39 19.33 2.64
C THR A 222 17.56 20.02 1.28
N THR A 223 18.18 19.35 0.30
CA THR A 223 18.38 19.92 -1.04
C THR A 223 17.07 19.87 -1.84
N PRO A 224 16.50 21.01 -2.26
CA PRO A 224 15.26 21.02 -3.02
C PRO A 224 15.39 20.27 -4.35
N TYR A 225 14.36 19.50 -4.70
CA TYR A 225 14.21 18.88 -6.00
C TYR A 225 13.41 19.79 -6.95
N ASN A 226 13.76 19.79 -8.23
CA ASN A 226 13.10 20.59 -9.26
C ASN A 226 11.93 19.82 -9.88
N TRP A 227 10.80 19.75 -9.16
CA TRP A 227 9.57 19.07 -9.58
C TRP A 227 9.10 19.54 -10.97
N GLN A 228 8.89 18.60 -11.89
CA GLN A 228 8.36 18.87 -13.23
C GLN A 228 6.88 18.51 -13.35
N HIS A 229 6.42 17.52 -12.58
CA HIS A 229 5.10 16.93 -12.72
C HIS A 229 4.30 17.02 -11.42
N CYS A 230 4.85 16.62 -10.28
CA CYS A 230 4.13 16.74 -9.01
C CYS A 230 4.01 18.20 -8.55
N HIS A 231 3.00 18.46 -7.71
CA HIS A 231 2.75 19.77 -7.12
C HIS A 231 2.82 19.68 -5.58
N ASP A 232 3.23 20.78 -4.95
CA ASP A 232 3.25 20.95 -3.49
C ASP A 232 4.03 19.88 -2.70
N MET A 233 5.06 19.32 -3.33
CA MET A 233 5.96 18.32 -2.73
C MET A 233 7.21 18.97 -2.11
N VAL A 234 7.69 18.41 -1.00
CA VAL A 234 8.85 18.89 -0.26
C VAL A 234 9.81 17.73 0.01
N VAL A 235 11.07 17.92 -0.38
CA VAL A 235 12.15 16.99 -0.03
C VAL A 235 12.36 17.01 1.49
N GLY A 236 12.51 15.83 2.08
CA GLY A 236 12.63 15.57 3.50
C GLY A 236 11.30 15.28 4.19
N GLU A 237 10.16 15.52 3.54
CA GLU A 237 8.84 15.34 4.16
C GLU A 237 8.34 13.89 4.05
N THR A 238 7.50 13.50 5.01
CA THR A 238 6.84 12.19 5.04
C THR A 238 5.56 12.21 4.20
N TYR A 239 5.35 11.17 3.40
CA TYR A 239 4.12 10.96 2.63
C TYR A 239 3.67 9.50 2.73
N GLU A 240 2.37 9.29 2.92
CA GLU A 240 1.75 7.97 2.82
C GLU A 240 1.05 7.83 1.47
N VAL A 241 1.53 6.89 0.64
CA VAL A 241 0.98 6.62 -0.69
C VAL A 241 -0.05 5.51 -0.60
N HIS A 242 -1.22 5.74 -1.21
CA HIS A 242 -2.33 4.81 -1.27
C HIS A 242 -2.58 4.35 -2.71
N TRP A 243 -2.72 3.05 -2.88
CA TRP A 243 -3.18 2.44 -4.14
C TRP A 243 -4.50 1.71 -3.90
N PRO A 244 -5.65 2.34 -4.19
CA PRO A 244 -6.93 1.65 -4.22
C PRO A 244 -6.95 0.58 -5.31
N HIS A 245 -7.44 -0.60 -4.96
CA HIS A 245 -7.53 -1.78 -5.81
C HIS A 245 -8.97 -2.27 -5.85
N SER A 246 -9.43 -2.71 -7.03
CA SER A 246 -10.79 -3.25 -7.17
C SER A 246 -10.86 -4.37 -8.19
N ALA A 247 -11.66 -5.39 -7.87
CA ALA A 247 -12.05 -6.44 -8.80
C ALA A 247 -12.98 -5.89 -9.89
N ALA A 248 -13.71 -4.80 -9.63
CA ALA A 248 -14.56 -4.13 -10.59
C ALA A 248 -13.81 -3.08 -11.46
N GLY A 249 -12.52 -2.86 -11.23
CA GLY A 249 -11.70 -1.98 -12.08
C GLY A 249 -11.65 -2.42 -13.53
N ALA A 250 -11.38 -1.48 -14.45
CA ALA A 250 -11.17 -1.77 -15.87
C ALA A 250 -9.74 -2.26 -16.14
N CYS A 251 -9.35 -3.33 -15.44
CA CYS A 251 -7.99 -3.87 -15.41
C CYS A 251 -7.42 -4.15 -16.81
N GLY A 252 -6.18 -3.70 -17.05
CA GLY A 252 -5.47 -3.87 -18.31
C GLY A 252 -5.98 -3.02 -19.47
N THR A 253 -6.92 -2.10 -19.21
CA THR A 253 -7.46 -1.20 -20.24
C THR A 253 -6.96 0.23 -20.05
N PRO A 254 -7.07 1.09 -21.08
CA PRO A 254 -6.79 2.54 -20.94
C PRO A 254 -7.63 3.27 -19.88
N ASN A 255 -8.70 2.68 -19.36
CA ASN A 255 -9.61 3.28 -18.37
C ASN A 255 -9.36 2.72 -16.96
N GLN A 256 -8.23 2.02 -16.73
CA GLN A 256 -7.96 1.37 -15.45
C GLN A 256 -7.84 2.37 -14.30
N TYR A 257 -7.07 3.45 -14.51
CA TYR A 257 -6.80 4.45 -13.47
C TYR A 257 -7.75 5.63 -13.60
N GLN A 258 -8.35 6.03 -12.49
CA GLN A 258 -9.43 7.01 -12.43
C GLN A 258 -9.18 8.03 -11.32
N SER A 259 -9.63 9.26 -11.55
CA SER A 259 -9.71 10.35 -10.58
C SER A 259 -11.06 11.05 -10.75
N PRO A 260 -11.98 10.97 -9.76
CA PRO A 260 -11.80 10.39 -8.44
C PRO A 260 -11.67 8.86 -8.45
N PHE A 261 -10.88 8.29 -7.53
CA PHE A 261 -10.61 6.84 -7.48
C PHE A 261 -11.86 5.97 -7.39
N ALA A 262 -12.95 6.47 -6.81
CA ALA A 262 -14.20 5.74 -6.63
C ALA A 262 -14.82 5.31 -7.98
N ASP A 263 -14.66 6.10 -9.04
CA ASP A 263 -15.09 5.73 -10.39
C ASP A 263 -14.38 4.45 -10.87
N GLY A 264 -13.09 4.32 -10.55
CA GLY A 264 -12.30 3.12 -10.81
C GLY A 264 -12.73 1.93 -9.95
N VAL A 265 -12.99 2.16 -8.65
CA VAL A 265 -13.43 1.11 -7.72
C VAL A 265 -14.75 0.48 -8.17
N PHE A 266 -15.69 1.28 -8.69
CA PHE A 266 -17.03 0.84 -9.08
C PHE A 266 -17.23 0.71 -10.60
N CYS A 267 -16.15 0.72 -11.38
CA CYS A 267 -16.24 0.83 -12.84
C CYS A 267 -17.16 -0.21 -13.53
N ARG A 268 -17.09 -1.48 -13.09
CA ARG A 268 -17.89 -2.58 -13.65
C ARG A 268 -19.05 -2.96 -12.74
N ASP A 269 -20.26 -2.82 -13.29
CA ASP A 269 -21.51 -3.15 -12.59
C ASP A 269 -21.60 -4.65 -12.27
N ASN A 270 -22.22 -4.99 -11.12
CA ASN A 270 -22.50 -6.36 -10.67
C ASN A 270 -21.27 -7.28 -10.47
N VAL A 271 -20.07 -6.71 -10.32
CA VAL A 271 -18.85 -7.48 -9.99
C VAL A 271 -18.65 -7.58 -8.47
N LEU A 272 -18.91 -6.48 -7.74
CA LEU A 272 -18.72 -6.42 -6.30
C LEU A 272 -19.92 -7.06 -5.58
N THR A 273 -19.64 -8.12 -4.84
CA THR A 273 -20.56 -8.87 -3.98
C THR A 273 -20.03 -8.97 -2.55
N ASP A 274 -18.72 -8.88 -2.37
CA ASP A 274 -18.02 -8.89 -1.09
C ASP A 274 -16.85 -7.90 -1.15
N THR A 275 -17.06 -6.72 -0.57
CA THR A 275 -16.07 -5.65 -0.61
C THR A 275 -14.81 -5.97 0.20
N THR A 276 -14.87 -6.89 1.18
CA THR A 276 -13.68 -7.27 1.96
C THR A 276 -12.64 -7.97 1.11
N THR A 277 -13.07 -8.81 0.16
CA THR A 277 -12.17 -9.58 -0.70
C THR A 277 -11.99 -8.98 -2.10
N GLN A 278 -12.90 -8.10 -2.52
CA GLN A 278 -12.93 -7.55 -3.88
C GLN A 278 -12.55 -6.07 -3.98
N VAL A 279 -12.39 -5.38 -2.86
CA VAL A 279 -11.89 -4.01 -2.78
C VAL A 279 -10.82 -3.93 -1.69
N GLY A 280 -9.72 -3.28 -1.99
CA GLY A 280 -8.72 -3.03 -0.98
C GLY A 280 -7.79 -1.87 -1.29
N VAL A 281 -6.98 -1.47 -0.33
CA VAL A 281 -6.02 -0.38 -0.47
C VAL A 281 -4.67 -0.86 0.02
N GLN A 282 -3.64 -0.66 -0.79
CA GLN A 282 -2.26 -0.78 -0.34
C GLN A 282 -1.80 0.58 0.15
N ALA A 283 -1.07 0.61 1.26
CA ALA A 283 -0.47 1.83 1.78
C ALA A 283 1.00 1.63 2.14
N GLN A 284 1.85 2.57 1.73
CA GLN A 284 3.27 2.57 2.04
C GLN A 284 3.75 3.98 2.36
N VAL A 285 4.60 4.10 3.36
CA VAL A 285 5.06 5.37 3.91
C VAL A 285 6.49 5.64 3.48
N PHE A 286 6.74 6.85 3.00
CA PHE A 286 8.07 7.28 2.57
C PHE A 286 8.46 8.64 3.10
N VAL A 287 9.75 8.81 3.41
CA VAL A 287 10.40 10.12 3.40
C VAL A 287 11.03 10.33 2.02
N VAL A 288 10.63 11.41 1.35
CA VAL A 288 11.12 11.74 0.01
C VAL A 288 12.47 12.43 0.09
N VAL A 289 13.51 11.89 -0.55
CA VAL A 289 14.88 12.43 -0.54
C VAL A 289 15.35 12.83 -1.93
N ASN A 290 16.22 13.83 -2.03
CA ASN A 290 16.89 14.18 -3.27
C ASN A 290 18.20 13.40 -3.42
N ASP A 291 18.07 12.08 -3.54
CA ASP A 291 19.16 11.13 -3.73
C ASP A 291 18.69 9.96 -4.61
N GLU A 292 19.36 9.79 -5.75
CA GLU A 292 19.05 8.76 -6.75
C GLU A 292 19.45 7.34 -6.32
N ALA A 293 20.21 7.18 -5.24
CA ALA A 293 20.42 5.87 -4.63
C ALA A 293 19.10 5.21 -4.18
N TYR A 294 18.06 6.03 -3.95
CA TYR A 294 16.71 5.60 -3.57
C TYR A 294 15.72 5.67 -4.74
N TYR A 295 16.20 5.70 -5.99
CA TYR A 295 15.34 5.71 -7.16
C TYR A 295 14.59 4.38 -7.33
N TYR A 296 13.27 4.47 -7.54
CA TYR A 296 12.40 3.37 -7.92
C TYR A 296 11.58 3.75 -9.16
N PRO A 297 11.64 2.95 -10.23
CA PRO A 297 11.10 3.36 -11.53
C PRO A 297 9.57 3.33 -11.62
N ASP A 298 8.85 2.70 -10.70
CA ASP A 298 7.40 2.53 -10.82
C ASP A 298 6.69 2.54 -9.47
N LEU A 299 6.32 3.73 -9.00
CA LEU A 299 5.41 3.93 -7.86
C LEU A 299 3.94 3.97 -8.29
N PHE A 300 3.63 3.83 -9.58
CA PHE A 300 2.28 4.05 -10.10
C PHE A 300 1.40 2.79 -9.96
N ARG A 301 1.99 1.60 -10.11
CA ARG A 301 1.25 0.33 -10.21
C ARG A 301 1.01 -0.42 -8.90
N GLY A 302 1.37 0.14 -7.76
CA GLY A 302 1.14 -0.48 -6.46
C GLY A 302 2.32 -0.33 -5.50
N MET A 303 2.14 -0.87 -4.30
CA MET A 303 3.16 -0.95 -3.26
C MET A 303 4.43 -1.65 -3.75
N ILE A 304 5.59 -1.16 -3.33
CA ILE A 304 6.87 -1.83 -3.57
C ILE A 304 6.96 -3.09 -2.70
N ILE A 305 7.18 -4.23 -3.35
CA ILE A 305 7.49 -5.51 -2.71
C ILE A 305 8.85 -5.99 -3.22
N ASP A 306 9.92 -5.41 -2.66
CA ASP A 306 11.31 -5.76 -2.99
C ASP A 306 12.24 -5.34 -1.85
N GLY A 307 13.33 -6.08 -1.64
CA GLY A 307 14.29 -5.78 -0.56
C GLY A 307 13.64 -5.65 0.81
N THR A 308 13.71 -4.46 1.40
CA THR A 308 13.10 -4.12 2.70
C THR A 308 11.66 -3.64 2.60
N TYR A 309 11.20 -3.22 1.41
CA TYR A 309 9.85 -2.70 1.18
C TYR A 309 8.82 -3.84 1.25
N GLY A 310 7.71 -3.61 1.96
CA GLY A 310 6.58 -4.56 2.00
C GLY A 310 6.86 -5.85 2.78
N VAL A 311 7.85 -5.86 3.68
CA VAL A 311 8.23 -7.05 4.47
C VAL A 311 7.28 -7.27 5.66
N ASP A 312 6.89 -6.21 6.37
CA ASP A 312 5.98 -6.27 7.53
C ASP A 312 4.67 -5.53 7.24
N ILE A 313 3.71 -6.24 6.64
CA ILE A 313 2.42 -5.67 6.22
C ILE A 313 1.33 -5.97 7.25
N ALA A 314 0.71 -4.92 7.80
CA ALA A 314 -0.58 -5.00 8.49
C ALA A 314 -1.70 -5.29 7.49
N LYS A 315 -2.53 -6.30 7.77
CA LYS A 315 -3.72 -6.61 6.97
C LYS A 315 -4.94 -6.56 7.85
N TYR A 316 -5.92 -5.73 7.51
CA TYR A 316 -7.11 -5.51 8.34
C TYR A 316 -8.25 -4.95 7.49
N THR A 317 -9.48 -4.95 8.01
CA THR A 317 -10.59 -4.30 7.32
C THR A 317 -10.87 -2.90 7.88
N GLY A 318 -11.13 -1.95 7.00
CA GLY A 318 -11.49 -0.58 7.36
C GLY A 318 -12.40 0.06 6.31
N SER A 319 -12.30 1.38 6.15
CA SER A 319 -13.10 2.19 5.24
C SER A 319 -12.23 2.92 4.21
N THR A 320 -12.83 3.76 3.36
CA THR A 320 -12.07 4.87 2.74
C THR A 320 -11.68 5.93 3.79
N THR A 321 -10.65 6.71 3.51
CA THR A 321 -10.06 7.73 4.42
C THR A 321 -10.13 9.15 3.83
N GLY A 322 -9.34 10.11 4.32
CA GLY A 322 -9.34 11.51 3.89
C GLY A 322 -9.90 12.51 4.90
N THR A 323 -9.57 13.80 4.71
CA THR A 323 -9.84 14.90 5.66
C THR A 323 -11.31 15.24 5.89
N THR A 324 -12.21 14.82 5.01
CA THR A 324 -13.66 15.01 5.19
C THR A 324 -14.25 14.11 6.26
N ARG A 325 -13.47 13.16 6.79
CA ARG A 325 -13.85 12.23 7.86
C ARG A 325 -13.01 12.46 9.12
N ASP A 326 -13.60 12.11 10.25
CA ASP A 326 -12.98 12.13 11.57
C ASP A 326 -13.57 10.99 12.43
N ASN A 327 -13.49 11.09 13.76
CA ASN A 327 -14.09 10.11 14.68
C ASN A 327 -15.58 10.39 14.99
N LYS A 328 -16.20 11.35 14.30
CA LYS A 328 -17.63 11.71 14.37
C LYS A 328 -18.35 11.45 13.05
N ILE A 329 -17.70 11.72 11.92
CA ILE A 329 -18.19 11.50 10.56
C ILE A 329 -17.36 10.39 9.91
N CYS A 330 -18.03 9.30 9.56
CA CYS A 330 -17.44 8.07 9.08
C CYS A 330 -17.86 7.75 7.65
N SER A 331 -16.96 7.08 6.93
CA SER A 331 -17.24 6.61 5.57
C SER A 331 -18.11 5.37 5.60
N GLN A 332 -19.14 5.34 4.75
CA GLN A 332 -19.96 4.16 4.46
C GLN A 332 -19.30 3.19 3.46
N TYR A 333 -18.17 3.55 2.85
CA TYR A 333 -17.40 2.63 2.01
C TYR A 333 -16.57 1.69 2.88
N ASN A 334 -17.25 0.79 3.58
CA ASN A 334 -16.69 -0.24 4.45
C ASN A 334 -17.58 -1.50 4.39
N PRO A 335 -17.04 -2.67 4.77
CA PRO A 335 -15.62 -2.95 5.01
C PRO A 335 -14.84 -3.17 3.69
N ILE A 336 -13.60 -2.65 3.63
CA ILE A 336 -12.61 -2.93 2.57
C ILE A 336 -11.30 -3.39 3.18
N THR A 337 -10.49 -4.18 2.47
CA THR A 337 -9.19 -4.65 3.01
C THR A 337 -8.08 -3.61 2.85
N TRP A 338 -7.37 -3.32 3.92
CA TRP A 338 -6.13 -2.56 3.90
C TRP A 338 -4.92 -3.48 4.02
N GLN A 339 -3.87 -3.20 3.24
CA GLN A 339 -2.53 -3.79 3.34
C GLN A 339 -1.54 -2.64 3.52
N VAL A 340 -1.13 -2.40 4.77
CA VAL A 340 -0.30 -1.25 5.16
C VAL A 340 1.10 -1.75 5.53
N ASP A 341 2.12 -1.27 4.84
CA ASP A 341 3.51 -1.50 5.27
C ASP A 341 3.75 -0.78 6.60
N ARG A 342 4.15 -1.51 7.63
CA ARG A 342 4.34 -0.97 8.98
C ARG A 342 5.63 -0.17 9.13
N GLN A 343 6.52 -0.23 8.14
CA GLN A 343 7.82 0.43 8.17
C GLN A 343 7.83 1.69 7.30
N CYS A 344 8.59 2.69 7.74
CA CYS A 344 8.89 3.84 6.91
C CYS A 344 10.13 3.59 6.05
N HIS A 345 10.13 4.09 4.81
CA HIS A 345 11.25 3.94 3.88
C HIS A 345 11.72 5.27 3.29
N LEU A 346 12.92 5.29 2.71
CA LEU A 346 13.37 6.39 1.87
C LEU A 346 13.01 6.12 0.41
N ILE A 347 12.76 7.18 -0.36
CA ILE A 347 12.47 7.12 -1.79
C ILE A 347 12.93 8.40 -2.48
N SER A 348 13.42 8.32 -3.72
CA SER A 348 13.88 9.51 -4.42
C SER A 348 12.71 10.43 -4.83
N ALA A 349 12.95 11.74 -4.81
CA ALA A 349 12.02 12.74 -5.33
C ALA A 349 11.70 12.53 -6.81
N SER A 350 12.68 12.08 -7.61
CA SER A 350 12.49 11.71 -9.01
C SER A 350 11.54 10.52 -9.21
N SER A 351 11.44 9.60 -8.24
CA SER A 351 10.48 8.48 -8.29
C SER A 351 9.04 8.98 -8.14
N PHE A 352 8.81 9.90 -7.20
CA PHE A 352 7.51 10.58 -7.04
C PHE A 352 7.18 11.42 -8.27
N ASP A 353 8.12 12.21 -8.77
CA ASP A 353 7.88 13.07 -9.94
C ASP A 353 7.57 12.23 -11.20
N LYS A 354 8.22 11.07 -11.33
CA LYS A 354 7.90 10.10 -12.36
C LYS A 354 6.50 9.49 -12.18
N MET A 355 6.07 9.19 -10.95
CA MET A 355 4.69 8.73 -10.69
C MET A 355 3.67 9.75 -11.19
N CYS A 356 3.87 11.04 -10.90
CA CYS A 356 3.06 12.13 -11.43
C CYS A 356 3.12 12.21 -12.97
N ALA A 357 4.30 12.01 -13.57
CA ALA A 357 4.45 11.92 -15.02
C ALA A 357 3.60 10.78 -15.61
N ASP A 358 3.63 9.59 -15.00
CA ASP A 358 2.81 8.44 -15.39
C ASP A 358 1.30 8.68 -15.16
N MET A 359 0.92 9.47 -14.16
CA MET A 359 -0.47 9.90 -13.96
C MET A 359 -0.96 10.78 -15.12
N THR A 360 -0.14 11.72 -15.62
CA THR A 360 -0.50 12.54 -16.80
C THR A 360 -0.71 11.72 -18.08
N ALA A 361 -0.08 10.54 -18.14
CA ALA A 361 -0.18 9.60 -19.25
C ALA A 361 -1.47 8.77 -19.25
N GLN A 362 -2.31 8.87 -18.22
CA GLN A 362 -3.57 8.11 -18.19
C GLN A 362 -4.61 8.73 -19.13
N ARG A 363 -5.63 7.94 -19.51
CA ARG A 363 -6.75 8.47 -20.29
C ARG A 363 -7.50 9.52 -19.49
N ASP A 364 -7.82 9.18 -18.26
CA ASP A 364 -8.51 10.03 -17.32
C ASP A 364 -7.63 11.20 -16.88
N ASP A 365 -8.25 12.26 -16.36
CA ASP A 365 -7.52 13.40 -15.81
C ASP A 365 -7.23 13.17 -14.32
N MET A 366 -6.00 12.77 -14.01
CA MET A 366 -5.55 12.51 -12.65
C MET A 366 -4.92 13.74 -11.97
N SER A 367 -5.03 14.94 -12.55
CA SER A 367 -4.39 16.15 -12.00
C SER A 367 -4.80 16.50 -10.57
N ALA A 368 -6.01 16.14 -10.15
CA ALA A 368 -6.51 16.32 -8.79
C ALA A 368 -5.79 15.45 -7.74
N ASP A 369 -5.05 14.42 -8.17
CA ASP A 369 -4.26 13.54 -7.29
C ASP A 369 -2.75 13.77 -7.44
N MET A 370 -2.31 14.80 -8.17
CA MET A 370 -0.88 15.09 -8.42
C MET A 370 -0.22 15.96 -7.32
N HIS A 371 -0.84 16.04 -6.15
CA HIS A 371 -0.39 16.80 -4.98
C HIS A 371 -0.76 16.03 -3.71
N PRO A 372 -0.11 16.30 -2.56
CA PRO A 372 -0.48 15.65 -1.31
C PRO A 372 -1.88 16.11 -0.86
N HIS A 373 -2.69 15.14 -0.44
CA HIS A 373 -3.95 15.36 0.26
C HIS A 373 -3.71 15.46 1.77
N GLY A 374 -4.68 16.00 2.52
CA GLY A 374 -4.56 16.04 3.98
C GLY A 374 -4.81 14.66 4.59
N ALA A 375 -4.18 14.37 5.73
CA ALA A 375 -4.39 13.14 6.45
C ALA A 375 -5.69 13.17 7.27
N ARG A 376 -6.38 12.03 7.41
CA ARG A 376 -7.41 11.79 8.43
C ARG A 376 -6.81 11.85 9.85
N GLU A 377 -7.59 12.30 10.82
CA GLU A 377 -7.32 11.99 12.23
C GLU A 377 -7.26 10.47 12.46
N LEU A 378 -6.37 10.03 13.35
CA LEU A 378 -6.26 8.63 13.74
C LEU A 378 -7.63 8.10 14.20
N VAL A 379 -8.02 6.96 13.64
CA VAL A 379 -9.23 6.24 14.04
C VAL A 379 -9.12 5.78 15.48
N VAL A 380 -10.11 6.11 16.30
CA VAL A 380 -10.23 5.61 17.68
C VAL A 380 -10.42 4.10 17.72
N ASP A 381 -9.94 3.48 18.79
CA ASP A 381 -9.93 2.02 18.94
C ASP A 381 -11.32 1.38 18.75
N GLU A 382 -12.40 2.04 19.19
CA GLU A 382 -13.78 1.57 19.05
C GLU A 382 -14.28 1.52 17.61
N LEU A 383 -13.64 2.23 16.69
CA LEU A 383 -13.95 2.25 15.27
C LEU A 383 -12.94 1.44 14.42
N ALA A 384 -11.84 1.01 15.03
CA ALA A 384 -10.85 0.14 14.39
C ALA A 384 -11.24 -1.34 14.55
N ALA A 385 -11.15 -2.12 13.47
CA ALA A 385 -11.44 -3.55 13.50
C ALA A 385 -10.47 -4.33 14.40
N ASN A 386 -10.99 -5.33 15.10
CA ASN A 386 -10.22 -6.28 15.90
C ASN A 386 -9.67 -7.49 15.09
N ASN A 387 -9.65 -7.38 13.76
CA ASN A 387 -9.24 -8.45 12.84
C ASN A 387 -7.88 -8.20 12.17
N GLN A 388 -7.02 -7.37 12.78
CA GLN A 388 -5.68 -7.16 12.23
C GLN A 388 -4.92 -8.49 12.23
N HIS A 389 -4.60 -8.98 11.04
CA HIS A 389 -4.06 -10.31 10.89
C HIS A 389 -2.69 -10.43 11.56
N ARG A 390 -2.61 -11.33 12.54
CA ARG A 390 -1.36 -11.72 13.18
C ARG A 390 -0.73 -12.83 12.34
N ARG A 391 0.41 -12.58 11.70
CA ARG A 391 1.22 -13.66 11.11
C ARG A 391 1.56 -14.63 12.25
N ARG A 392 0.92 -15.80 12.30
CA ARG A 392 1.34 -16.88 13.22
C ARG A 392 2.80 -17.16 12.88
N LEU A 393 3.73 -16.74 13.74
CA LEU A 393 5.09 -17.25 13.67
C LEU A 393 4.94 -18.77 13.71
N ARG A 394 5.41 -19.47 12.67
CA ARG A 394 5.63 -20.92 12.79
C ARG A 394 6.43 -21.08 14.08
N ARG A 395 5.87 -21.76 15.09
CA ARG A 395 6.68 -22.24 16.20
C ARG A 395 7.76 -23.07 15.53
N HIS A 396 9.01 -22.61 15.55
CA HIS A 396 10.11 -23.52 15.32
C HIS A 396 9.92 -24.61 16.36
N ALA A 397 9.50 -25.79 15.90
CA ALA A 397 9.49 -26.99 16.69
C ALA A 397 10.95 -27.30 17.01
N TYR A 398 11.42 -26.77 18.12
CA TYR A 398 12.48 -27.38 18.90
C TYR A 398 11.78 -28.12 20.03
N ASP A 399 11.46 -29.38 19.76
CA ASP A 399 11.32 -30.45 20.75
C ASP A 399 12.17 -31.63 20.27
#